data_AF-A0A928B8K7-F1
#
_entry.id   AF-A0A928B8K7-F1
#
_cell.length_a   1.000
_cell.length_b   1.000
_cell.length_c   1.000
_cell.angle_alpha   90.00
_cell.angle_beta   90.00
_cell.angle_gamma   90.00
#
_symmetry.space_group_name_H-M   'P 1'
#
loop_
_entity.id
_entity.type
_entity.pdbx_description
1 polymer ?
#
loop_
_entity_poly.entity_id
_entity_poly.type
_entity_poly.pdbx_seq_one_letter_code
_entity_poly.pdbx_strand_id
1 'polypeptide(L)'
;MAVGKKAAIIFIIVAGGDMADVQMCGQRRLQVGRMGEDLALRFLEERGMRLVARNWRSGHKELDLIVDDGRFLRIVEVKSLVYPNGTDPFGAVDTKKRRRMVAAANHFVLHHDVRQEVVFDIVSVVFNGDHYKLEYFEEAFSPCCI
;
A
#
# COMPACT_ATOMS: atom_id res chain seq x y z
N MET A 1 -1.95 20.88 -2.58
CA MET A 1 -2.40 20.51 -1.22
C MET A 1 -1.44 19.46 -0.68
N ALA A 2 -0.68 19.84 0.35
CA ALA A 2 0.35 19.00 0.97
C ALA A 2 -0.30 17.75 1.59
N VAL A 3 0.41 16.62 1.52
CA VAL A 3 0.13 15.47 2.39
C VAL A 3 0.22 15.99 3.82
N GLY A 4 -0.91 16.03 4.54
CA GLY A 4 -0.88 16.27 5.97
C GLY A 4 -0.12 15.12 6.58
N LYS A 5 1.13 15.35 6.99
CA LYS A 5 1.97 14.31 7.60
C LYS A 5 1.40 13.98 8.98
N LYS A 6 0.39 13.11 9.04
CA LYS A 6 0.09 12.35 10.26
C LYS A 6 1.00 11.13 10.34
N ALA A 7 1.09 10.57 11.53
CA ALA A 7 2.14 9.70 12.05
C ALA A 7 2.68 8.70 11.01
N ALA A 8 3.99 8.78 10.75
CA ALA A 8 4.72 7.71 10.09
C ALA A 8 5.05 6.66 11.16
N ILE A 9 4.44 5.49 11.08
CA ILE A 9 4.83 4.35 11.92
C ILE A 9 5.95 3.63 11.15
N ILE A 10 7.19 3.82 11.62
CA ILE A 10 8.39 3.24 11.00
C ILE A 10 8.73 1.95 11.76
N PHE A 11 8.67 0.81 11.07
CA PHE A 11 9.22 -0.45 11.58
C PHE A 11 10.45 -0.82 10.75
N ILE A 12 11.56 -1.06 11.44
CA ILE A 12 12.83 -1.43 10.81
C ILE A 12 13.16 -2.88 11.19
N ILE A 13 13.43 -3.67 10.15
CA ILE A 13 14.08 -5.00 10.10
C ILE A 13 13.23 -6.23 10.47
N VAL A 14 13.03 -7.09 9.47
CA VAL A 14 13.02 -8.56 9.65
C VAL A 14 14.00 -9.14 8.64
N ALA A 15 14.85 -10.08 9.08
CA ALA A 15 15.65 -10.92 8.19
C ALA A 15 14.69 -11.85 7.43
N GLY A 16 14.49 -11.60 6.14
CA GLY A 16 13.70 -12.48 5.28
C GLY A 16 14.63 -13.51 4.66
N GLY A 17 14.64 -14.74 5.19
CA GLY A 17 15.51 -15.84 4.74
C GLY A 17 15.40 -16.21 3.26
N ASP A 18 14.42 -15.66 2.53
CA ASP A 18 14.09 -16.01 1.14
C ASP A 18 14.49 -14.92 0.11
N MET A 19 15.33 -13.95 0.48
CA MET A 19 15.80 -12.90 -0.45
C MET A 19 17.04 -13.28 -1.29
N ALA A 20 17.66 -14.43 -1.02
CA ALA A 20 18.91 -14.84 -1.67
C ALA A 20 18.78 -15.14 -3.18
N ASP A 21 17.58 -15.43 -3.68
CA ASP A 21 17.37 -15.94 -5.05
C ASP A 21 16.85 -14.91 -6.07
N VAL A 22 16.74 -13.64 -5.68
CA VAL A 22 16.17 -12.62 -6.58
C VAL A 22 17.23 -12.16 -7.60
N GLN A 23 17.38 -12.89 -8.71
CA GLN A 23 18.23 -12.54 -9.89
C GLN A 23 17.37 -12.14 -11.14
N MET A 24 17.95 -11.38 -12.10
CA MET A 24 17.40 -10.54 -13.23
C MET A 24 16.37 -11.23 -14.18
N CYS A 25 15.43 -10.63 -14.94
CA CYS A 25 14.87 -9.29 -15.26
C CYS A 25 13.36 -9.50 -15.62
N GLY A 26 12.49 -8.51 -15.39
CA GLY A 26 11.03 -8.57 -15.65
C GLY A 26 10.24 -9.31 -14.56
N GLN A 27 10.62 -10.55 -14.25
CA GLN A 27 10.02 -11.32 -13.16
C GLN A 27 10.34 -10.73 -11.78
N ARG A 28 11.54 -10.14 -11.62
CA ARG A 28 11.97 -9.46 -10.38
C ARG A 28 10.99 -8.38 -9.92
N ARG A 29 10.47 -7.53 -10.82
CA ARG A 29 9.59 -6.43 -10.42
C ARG A 29 8.21 -6.93 -9.96
N LEU A 30 7.68 -7.96 -10.61
CA LEU A 30 6.43 -8.61 -10.22
C LEU A 30 6.59 -9.36 -8.89
N GLN A 31 7.70 -10.06 -8.70
CA GLN A 31 8.02 -10.74 -7.44
C GLN A 31 8.21 -9.75 -6.30
N VAL A 32 9.00 -8.69 -6.48
CA VAL A 32 9.19 -7.62 -5.49
C VAL A 32 7.86 -6.94 -5.15
N GLY A 33 7.01 -6.69 -6.15
CA GLY A 33 5.66 -6.16 -5.93
C GLY A 33 4.81 -7.08 -5.06
N ARG A 34 4.73 -8.38 -5.41
CA ARG A 34 3.98 -9.38 -4.63
C ARG A 34 4.53 -9.54 -3.21
N MET A 35 5.85 -9.63 -3.06
CA MET A 35 6.49 -9.73 -1.75
C MET A 35 6.19 -8.50 -0.90
N GLY A 36 6.23 -7.29 -1.49
CA GLY A 36 5.89 -6.08 -0.76
C GLY A 36 4.43 -6.03 -0.35
N GLU A 37 3.50 -6.48 -1.21
CA GLU A 37 2.09 -6.62 -0.85
C GLU A 37 1.89 -7.65 0.28
N ASP A 38 2.59 -8.79 0.24
CA ASP A 38 2.52 -9.82 1.27
C ASP A 38 3.02 -9.29 2.62
N LEU A 39 4.16 -8.60 2.61
CA LEU A 39 4.73 -7.98 3.80
C LEU A 39 3.84 -6.86 4.34
N ALA A 40 3.28 -6.04 3.45
CA ALA A 40 2.33 -4.99 3.82
C ALA A 40 1.08 -5.58 4.47
N LEU A 41 0.50 -6.62 3.86
CA LEU A 41 -0.68 -7.29 4.39
C LEU A 41 -0.41 -7.89 5.78
N ARG A 42 0.67 -8.68 5.93
CA ARG A 42 1.05 -9.26 7.23
C ARG A 42 1.21 -8.18 8.30
N PHE A 43 1.87 -7.08 7.97
CA PHE A 43 2.04 -5.95 8.88
C PHE A 43 0.72 -5.31 9.33
N LEU A 44 -0.28 -5.24 8.44
CA LEU A 44 -1.61 -4.70 8.74
C LEU A 44 -2.44 -5.71 9.55
N GLU A 45 -2.36 -7.00 9.23
CA GLU A 45 -3.03 -8.08 9.96
C GLU A 45 -2.53 -8.21 11.41
N GLU A 46 -1.21 -8.08 11.62
CA GLU A 46 -0.60 -8.03 12.96
C GLU A 46 -1.12 -6.86 13.81
N ARG A 47 -1.70 -5.83 13.19
CA ARG A 47 -2.35 -4.69 13.85
C ARG A 47 -3.85 -4.86 14.03
N GLY A 48 -4.38 -6.05 13.75
CA GLY A 48 -5.79 -6.37 13.88
C GLY A 48 -6.65 -5.88 12.71
N MET A 49 -6.05 -5.43 11.61
CA MET A 49 -6.80 -5.09 10.40
C MET A 49 -7.13 -6.37 9.62
N ARG A 50 -8.35 -6.45 9.08
CA ARG A 50 -8.83 -7.62 8.33
C ARG A 50 -8.77 -7.35 6.83
N LEU A 51 -8.21 -8.27 6.06
CA LEU A 51 -8.26 -8.20 4.60
C LEU A 51 -9.72 -8.28 4.10
N VAL A 52 -10.11 -7.30 3.28
CA VAL A 52 -11.38 -7.30 2.55
C VAL A 52 -11.15 -7.70 1.10
N ALA A 53 -10.16 -7.12 0.44
CA ALA A 53 -9.79 -7.46 -0.93
C ALA A 53 -8.31 -7.15 -1.21
N ARG A 54 -7.73 -7.91 -2.14
CA ARG A 54 -6.36 -7.71 -2.64
C ARG A 54 -6.38 -7.63 -4.16
N ASN A 55 -5.57 -6.74 -4.74
CA ASN A 55 -5.45 -6.49 -6.17
C ASN A 55 -6.82 -6.33 -6.84
N TRP A 56 -7.71 -5.58 -6.18
CA TRP A 56 -9.07 -5.38 -6.64
C TRP A 56 -9.08 -4.49 -7.87
N ARG A 57 -9.83 -4.89 -8.90
CA ARG A 57 -9.86 -4.22 -10.20
C ARG A 57 -11.30 -3.99 -10.66
N SER A 58 -11.54 -2.80 -11.21
CA SER A 58 -12.77 -2.47 -11.95
C SER A 58 -12.41 -1.69 -13.20
N GLY A 59 -12.52 -2.35 -14.37
CA GLY A 59 -12.03 -1.83 -15.64
C GLY A 59 -10.52 -1.53 -15.58
N HIS A 60 -10.15 -0.27 -15.83
CA HIS A 60 -8.75 0.20 -15.78
C HIS A 60 -8.31 0.74 -14.41
N LYS A 61 -9.14 0.55 -13.37
CA LYS A 61 -8.86 1.00 -12.00
C LYS A 61 -8.38 -0.17 -11.16
N GLU A 62 -7.42 0.08 -10.27
CA GLU A 62 -6.80 -0.92 -9.41
C GLU A 62 -6.61 -0.36 -8.00
N LEU A 63 -6.82 -1.20 -7.00
CA LEU A 63 -6.55 -0.98 -5.58
C LEU A 63 -5.73 -2.16 -5.06
N ASP A 64 -4.55 -1.90 -4.51
CA ASP A 64 -3.61 -2.96 -4.11
C ASP A 64 -4.16 -3.76 -2.92
N LEU A 65 -4.52 -3.08 -1.82
CA LEU A 65 -5.14 -3.70 -0.65
C LEU A 65 -6.33 -2.87 -0.16
N ILE A 66 -7.36 -3.57 0.29
CA ILE A 66 -8.52 -3.02 0.98
C ILE A 66 -8.62 -3.78 2.30
N VAL A 67 -8.46 -3.06 3.42
CA VAL A 67 -8.52 -3.65 4.76
C VAL A 67 -9.53 -2.91 5.62
N ASP A 68 -10.07 -3.62 6.60
CA ASP A 68 -11.06 -3.12 7.56
C ASP A 68 -10.42 -3.12 8.95
N ASP A 69 -10.34 -1.96 9.60
CA ASP A 69 -9.80 -1.84 10.97
C ASP A 69 -10.90 -1.82 12.05
N GLY A 70 -12.16 -2.06 11.66
CA GLY A 70 -13.34 -1.98 12.51
C GLY A 70 -13.98 -0.59 12.58
N ARG A 71 -13.26 0.47 12.22
CA ARG A 71 -13.76 1.85 12.19
C ARG A 71 -13.85 2.40 10.76
N PHE A 72 -12.83 2.18 9.96
CA PHE A 72 -12.66 2.68 8.61
C PHE A 72 -12.40 1.54 7.63
N LEU A 73 -12.87 1.74 6.39
CA LEU A 73 -12.39 0.95 5.27
C LEU A 73 -11.13 1.63 4.73
N ARG A 74 -9.99 0.97 4.86
CA ARG A 74 -8.68 1.50 4.48
C ARG A 74 -8.30 1.00 3.09
N ILE A 75 -8.10 1.93 2.17
CA ILE A 75 -7.53 1.66 0.86
C ILE A 75 -6.02 1.87 0.95
N VAL A 76 -5.26 0.79 0.85
CA VAL A 76 -3.81 0.85 1.07
C VAL A 76 -3.09 0.67 -0.26
N GLU A 77 -2.31 1.67 -0.63
CA GLU A 77 -1.36 1.60 -1.74
C GLU A 77 -0.04 1.01 -1.24
N VAL A 78 0.50 0.01 -1.96
CA VAL A 78 1.76 -0.64 -1.60
C VAL A 78 2.85 -0.26 -2.59
N LYS A 79 3.87 0.43 -2.10
CA LYS A 79 5.06 0.77 -2.87
C LYS A 79 6.22 -0.13 -2.50
N SER A 80 6.72 -0.87 -3.49
CA SER A 80 7.83 -1.79 -3.32
C SER A 80 9.05 -1.31 -4.11
N LEU A 81 10.20 -1.17 -3.44
CA LEU A 81 11.44 -0.68 -4.04
C LEU A 81 12.63 -1.52 -3.60
N VAL A 82 13.65 -1.63 -4.45
CA VAL A 82 14.91 -2.34 -4.15
C VAL A 82 16.04 -1.33 -4.05
N TYR A 83 16.86 -1.41 -3.01
CA TYR A 83 18.05 -0.58 -2.81
C TYR A 83 19.24 -1.12 -3.62
N PRO A 84 20.14 -0.25 -4.14
CA PRO A 84 20.03 1.21 -4.18
C PRO A 84 18.97 1.66 -5.20
N ASN A 85 17.99 2.44 -4.73
CA ASN A 85 17.11 3.21 -5.58
C ASN A 85 17.40 4.70 -5.35
N GLY A 86 17.59 5.45 -6.43
CA GLY A 86 17.79 6.90 -6.38
C GLY A 86 16.48 7.68 -6.27
N THR A 87 15.40 7.04 -5.80
CA THR A 87 14.05 7.60 -5.81
C THR A 87 13.48 7.57 -4.40
N ASP A 88 12.98 8.71 -3.94
CA ASP A 88 12.21 8.77 -2.71
C ASP A 88 10.98 7.82 -2.81
N PRO A 89 10.86 6.78 -1.96
CA PRO A 89 9.66 5.94 -1.90
C PRO A 89 8.37 6.75 -1.75
N PHE A 90 8.50 7.90 -1.08
CA PHE A 90 7.43 8.83 -0.78
C PHE A 90 7.17 9.85 -1.87
N GLY A 91 7.89 9.76 -3.00
CA GLY A 91 7.64 10.57 -4.18
C GLY A 91 6.14 10.74 -4.36
N ALA A 92 5.70 12.01 -4.30
CA ALA A 92 4.33 12.38 -4.02
C ALA A 92 3.38 11.50 -4.84
N VAL A 93 2.38 10.88 -4.19
CA VAL A 93 1.30 10.23 -4.94
C VAL A 93 0.73 11.30 -5.86
N ASP A 94 1.04 11.17 -7.15
CA ASP A 94 0.69 12.17 -8.15
C ASP A 94 -0.82 12.42 -8.08
N THR A 95 -1.23 13.66 -8.31
CA THR A 95 -2.64 14.08 -8.30
C THR A 95 -3.47 13.16 -9.20
N LYS A 96 -2.90 12.68 -10.31
CA LYS A 96 -3.53 11.70 -11.20
C LYS A 96 -3.76 10.35 -10.53
N LYS A 97 -2.81 9.86 -9.73
CA LYS A 97 -2.92 8.59 -9.01
C LYS A 97 -3.97 8.67 -7.90
N ARG A 98 -3.99 9.77 -7.13
CA ARG A 98 -5.04 10.00 -6.11
C ARG A 98 -6.44 9.97 -6.71
N ARG A 99 -6.67 10.69 -7.81
CA ARG A 99 -7.96 10.71 -8.51
C ARG A 99 -8.40 9.32 -8.95
N ARG A 100 -7.47 8.49 -9.44
CA ARG A 100 -7.76 7.10 -9.84
C ARG A 100 -8.14 6.24 -8.64
N MET A 101 -7.41 6.34 -7.54
CA MET A 101 -7.70 5.60 -6.31
C MET A 101 -9.07 5.98 -5.74
N VAL A 102 -9.39 7.29 -5.67
CA VAL A 102 -10.72 7.75 -5.23
C VAL A 102 -11.83 7.20 -6.14
N ALA A 103 -11.65 7.28 -7.46
CA ALA A 103 -12.64 6.75 -8.40
C ALA A 103 -12.78 5.21 -8.36
N ALA A 104 -11.75 4.50 -7.90
CA ALA A 104 -11.76 3.05 -7.70
C ALA A 104 -12.47 2.70 -6.39
N ALA A 105 -12.12 3.40 -5.30
CA ALA A 105 -12.74 3.26 -4.00
C ALA A 105 -14.24 3.54 -4.03
N ASN A 106 -14.67 4.60 -4.72
CA ASN A 106 -16.11 4.89 -4.91
C ASN A 106 -16.84 3.74 -5.61
N HIS A 107 -16.22 3.12 -6.60
CA HIS A 107 -16.81 1.96 -7.27
C HIS A 107 -16.87 0.75 -6.33
N PHE A 108 -15.84 0.52 -5.53
CA PHE A 108 -15.84 -0.53 -4.52
C PHE A 108 -16.97 -0.33 -3.51
N VAL A 109 -17.07 0.88 -2.93
CA VAL A 109 -18.10 1.25 -1.94
C VAL A 109 -19.50 1.00 -2.47
N LEU A 110 -19.80 1.50 -3.67
CA LEU A 110 -21.12 1.35 -4.29
C LEU A 110 -21.43 -0.10 -4.64
N HIS A 111 -20.44 -0.88 -5.08
CA HIS A 111 -20.65 -2.27 -5.48
C HIS A 111 -20.84 -3.22 -4.29
N HIS A 112 -20.29 -2.87 -3.12
CA HIS A 112 -20.28 -3.72 -1.93
C HIS A 112 -21.14 -3.18 -0.76
N ASP A 113 -21.97 -2.14 -0.98
CA ASP A 113 -22.79 -1.46 0.05
C ASP A 113 -21.98 -1.09 1.32
N VAL A 114 -20.75 -0.59 1.11
CA VAL A 114 -19.88 -0.20 2.24
C VAL A 114 -20.44 1.06 2.90
N ARG A 115 -20.65 1.00 4.22
CA ARG A 115 -21.16 2.12 5.03
C ARG A 115 -20.10 2.82 5.87
N GLN A 116 -18.91 2.25 5.95
CA GLN A 116 -17.79 2.81 6.68
C GLN A 116 -17.19 4.00 5.92
N GLU A 117 -16.63 4.95 6.66
CA GLU A 117 -15.80 6.01 6.07
C GLU A 117 -14.55 5.39 5.43
N VAL A 118 -14.16 5.92 4.27
CA VAL A 118 -13.01 5.43 3.51
C VAL A 118 -11.81 6.34 3.73
N VAL A 119 -10.68 5.75 4.12
CA VAL A 119 -9.40 6.45 4.25
C VAL A 119 -8.36 5.82 3.32
N PHE A 120 -7.36 6.60 2.90
CA PHE A 120 -6.29 6.13 2.03
C PHE A 120 -4.96 6.15 2.76
N ASP A 121 -4.31 4.99 2.77
CA ASP A 121 -3.03 4.77 3.42
C ASP A 121 -1.96 4.40 2.39
N ILE A 122 -0.70 4.50 2.80
CA ILE A 122 0.44 4.05 2.01
C ILE A 122 1.33 3.15 2.86
N VAL A 123 1.69 1.98 2.33
CA VAL A 123 2.78 1.15 2.85
C VAL A 123 3.93 1.21 1.86
N SER A 124 5.12 1.53 2.36
CA SER A 124 6.37 1.49 1.60
C SER A 124 7.24 0.36 2.10
N VAL A 125 7.64 -0.55 1.21
CA VAL A 125 8.58 -1.64 1.47
C VAL A 125 9.85 -1.41 0.64
N VAL A 126 10.95 -1.15 1.34
CA VAL A 126 12.27 -0.97 0.72
C VAL A 126 13.14 -2.18 1.03
N PHE A 127 13.38 -3.00 0.03
CA PHE A 127 14.23 -4.18 0.08
C PHE A 127 15.70 -3.81 -0.04
N ASN A 128 16.57 -4.35 0.81
CA ASN A 128 18.01 -4.16 0.81
C ASN A 128 18.72 -5.45 1.22
N GLY A 129 19.24 -6.21 0.26
CA GLY A 129 19.92 -7.47 0.54
C GLY A 129 18.96 -8.53 1.06
N ASP A 130 19.14 -8.98 2.29
CA ASP A 130 18.30 -9.92 3.05
C ASP A 130 17.34 -9.22 4.05
N HIS A 131 17.37 -7.89 4.04
CA HIS A 131 16.57 -7.04 4.91
C HIS A 131 15.55 -6.23 4.12
N TYR A 132 14.50 -5.80 4.80
CA TYR A 132 13.62 -4.76 4.28
C TYR A 132 13.27 -3.75 5.38
N LYS A 133 12.93 -2.54 4.93
CA LYS A 133 12.35 -1.47 5.74
C LYS A 133 10.89 -1.30 5.34
N LEU A 134 9.98 -1.35 6.31
CA LEU A 134 8.55 -1.14 6.08
C LEU A 134 8.09 0.12 6.82
N GLU A 135 7.52 1.04 6.06
CA GLU A 135 6.99 2.30 6.60
C GLU A 135 5.51 2.41 6.25
N TYR A 136 4.69 2.66 7.27
CA TYR A 136 3.24 2.80 7.12
C TYR A 136 2.82 4.24 7.42
N PHE A 137 2.04 4.79 6.51
CA PHE A 137 1.49 6.13 6.57
C PHE A 137 -0.02 6.04 6.57
N GLU A 138 -0.57 6.24 7.77
CA GLU A 138 -2.00 6.35 7.99
C GLU A 138 -2.55 7.67 7.47
N GLU A 139 -3.74 7.64 6.85
CA GLU A 139 -4.43 8.80 6.30
C GLU A 139 -3.54 9.63 5.35
N ALA A 140 -2.72 8.95 4.55
CA ALA A 140 -1.76 9.56 3.62
C ALA A 140 -2.41 10.59 2.68
N PHE A 141 -3.70 10.43 2.38
CA PHE A 141 -4.55 11.52 1.92
C PHE A 141 -6.02 11.22 2.20
N SER A 142 -6.78 12.25 2.58
CA SER A 142 -8.24 12.18 2.59
C SER A 142 -8.77 12.72 1.27
N PRO A 143 -9.80 12.11 0.66
CA PRO A 143 -10.59 12.81 -0.35
C PRO A 143 -11.23 14.00 0.35
N CYS A 144 -10.70 15.20 0.11
CA CYS A 144 -11.39 16.41 0.52
C CYS A 144 -12.65 16.49 -0.35
N CYS A 145 -13.78 16.13 0.26
CA CYS A 145 -15.12 16.02 -0.32
C CYS A 145 -15.30 14.85 -1.32
N ILE A 146 -16.12 13.87 -0.91
CA ILE A 146 -16.85 12.97 -1.81
C ILE A 146 -18.17 13.65 -2.14
#